data_AF-A0A3D1P982-F1
#
_entry.id   AF-A0A3D1P982-F1
#
_cell.length_a   1.000
_cell.length_b   1.000
_cell.length_c   1.000
_cell.angle_alpha   90.00
_cell.angle_beta   90.00
_cell.angle_gamma   90.00
#
_symmetry.space_group_name_H-M   'P 1'
#
loop_
_entity.id
_entity.type
_entity.pdbx_description
1 polymer ?
#
loop_
_entity_poly.entity_id
_entity_poly.type
_entity_poly.pdbx_seq_one_letter_code
_entity_poly.pdbx_strand_id
1 'polypeptide(L)'
;METVYGNIQGLKSSQIEQLKRLYDQRQAGGALTPEFASSLAAISIEIHQPVSSYINRRGQVIRVAVGTPAQTQIPTSELPRQGAFRLSGIRCVTTQLKGAMPDTAALTAMVRQRLDAIVVLIVNGRTQRRDSTTGSVKEAFIAHLVPDVESPWVVSPPLSLDELTKQDFDESIDEWEKEFQAAGFETSQFQQVESQGDRVLLVGLMTEDMSTQQFEYSLSELARLVESAAGEVVGTVQQKRSRPHPQTVVGQGKIEEIAQMAHQLGANLIVFDRDISPSQARNLETEIGIPVVDRTGVILDIFAQRAKSQAGKLQVELAQLEYMLPR
;
A
#
# COMPACT_ATOMS: atom_id res chain seq x y z
N MET A 1 10.91 -24.53 -7.64
CA MET A 1 10.19 -24.34 -6.37
C MET A 1 9.53 -22.99 -6.46
N GLU A 2 8.22 -22.96 -6.37
CA GLU A 2 7.47 -21.70 -6.35
C GLU A 2 7.61 -21.06 -4.96
N THR A 3 8.03 -19.81 -4.96
CA THR A 3 8.32 -19.03 -3.74
C THR A 3 7.06 -18.25 -3.34
N VAL A 4 6.76 -18.22 -2.05
CA VAL A 4 5.70 -17.36 -1.50
C VAL A 4 6.35 -16.09 -0.95
N TYR A 5 5.79 -14.93 -1.28
CA TYR A 5 6.35 -13.62 -0.93
C TYR A 5 5.57 -12.93 0.21
N GLY A 6 6.11 -11.83 0.71
CA GLY A 6 5.45 -11.00 1.74
C GLY A 6 5.61 -11.54 3.16
N ASN A 7 4.62 -11.32 4.01
CA ASN A 7 4.68 -11.66 5.43
C ASN A 7 4.44 -13.17 5.68
N ILE A 8 5.49 -13.95 5.51
CA ILE A 8 5.46 -15.41 5.72
C ILE A 8 5.86 -15.82 7.15
N GLN A 9 6.20 -14.87 8.01
CA GLN A 9 6.70 -15.16 9.35
C GLN A 9 5.59 -15.75 10.23
N GLY A 10 5.85 -16.92 10.83
CA GLY A 10 4.91 -17.61 11.72
C GLY A 10 3.88 -18.51 11.02
N LEU A 11 3.92 -18.63 9.69
CA LEU A 11 3.07 -19.57 8.96
C LEU A 11 3.55 -21.01 9.13
N LYS A 12 2.59 -21.94 9.26
CA LYS A 12 2.87 -23.39 9.30
C LYS A 12 3.27 -23.89 7.93
N SER A 13 4.08 -24.95 7.87
CA SER A 13 4.47 -25.59 6.60
C SER A 13 3.26 -25.99 5.75
N SER A 14 2.16 -26.45 6.37
CA SER A 14 0.92 -26.77 5.67
C SER A 14 0.28 -25.56 4.98
N GLN A 15 0.35 -24.39 5.60
CA GLN A 15 -0.20 -23.13 5.06
C GLN A 15 0.65 -22.61 3.90
N ILE A 16 1.98 -22.76 4.01
CA ILE A 16 2.90 -22.43 2.92
C ILE A 16 2.64 -23.34 1.71
N GLU A 17 2.42 -24.64 1.92
CA GLU A 17 2.09 -25.58 0.84
C GLU A 17 0.71 -25.29 0.22
N GLN A 18 -0.29 -24.87 1.01
CA GLN A 18 -1.57 -24.39 0.45
C GLN A 18 -1.40 -23.15 -0.44
N LEU A 19 -0.58 -22.18 -0.01
CA LEU A 19 -0.27 -20.98 -0.81
C LEU A 19 0.44 -21.35 -2.10
N LYS A 20 1.37 -22.30 -2.08
CA LYS A 20 2.06 -22.77 -3.29
C LYS A 20 1.11 -23.43 -4.30
N ARG A 21 0.13 -24.22 -3.82
CA ARG A 21 -0.88 -24.84 -4.71
C ARG A 21 -1.69 -23.84 -5.52
N LEU A 22 -1.72 -22.55 -5.15
CA LEU A 22 -2.37 -21.52 -5.95
C LEU A 22 -1.65 -21.28 -7.29
N TYR A 23 -0.34 -21.54 -7.40
CA TYR A 23 0.39 -21.40 -8.65
C TYR A 23 -0.09 -22.41 -9.72
N ASP A 24 -0.49 -23.60 -9.30
CA ASP A 24 -1.02 -24.65 -10.19
C ASP A 24 -2.43 -24.33 -10.73
N GLN A 25 -3.13 -23.37 -10.12
CA GLN A 25 -4.51 -23.01 -10.48
C GLN A 25 -4.53 -22.00 -11.63
N ARG A 26 -4.39 -22.52 -12.85
CA ARG A 26 -4.49 -21.71 -14.07
C ARG A 26 -5.91 -21.19 -14.29
N GLN A 27 -6.01 -19.91 -14.64
CA GLN A 27 -7.26 -19.24 -14.96
C GLN A 27 -7.65 -19.47 -16.43
N ALA A 28 -8.95 -19.65 -16.68
CA ALA A 28 -9.47 -19.99 -18.00
C ALA A 28 -9.93 -18.73 -18.74
N GLY A 29 -9.22 -18.35 -19.81
CA GLY A 29 -9.65 -17.34 -20.81
C GLY A 29 -10.13 -16.02 -20.23
N GLY A 30 -9.20 -15.15 -19.82
CA GLY A 30 -9.51 -13.85 -19.21
C GLY A 30 -10.08 -13.93 -17.79
N ALA A 31 -11.08 -14.78 -17.56
CA ALA A 31 -11.90 -14.86 -16.36
C ALA A 31 -11.21 -15.50 -15.14
N LEU A 32 -11.67 -15.09 -13.96
CA LEU A 32 -11.27 -15.67 -12.67
C LEU A 32 -12.11 -16.92 -12.38
N THR A 33 -11.48 -18.02 -11.96
CA THR A 33 -12.22 -19.24 -11.59
C THR A 33 -12.81 -19.12 -10.17
N PRO A 34 -14.04 -19.63 -9.94
CA PRO A 34 -14.66 -19.61 -8.61
C PRO A 34 -13.82 -20.36 -7.56
N GLU A 35 -13.18 -21.45 -7.96
CA GLU A 35 -12.34 -22.29 -7.09
C GLU A 35 -11.11 -21.52 -6.61
N PHE A 36 -10.52 -20.70 -7.48
CA PHE A 36 -9.34 -19.90 -7.15
C PHE A 36 -9.69 -18.77 -6.18
N ALA A 37 -10.77 -18.03 -6.45
CA ALA A 37 -11.26 -16.99 -5.55
C ALA A 37 -11.62 -17.54 -4.17
N SER A 38 -12.29 -18.70 -4.14
CA SER A 38 -12.64 -19.40 -2.89
C SER A 38 -11.41 -19.92 -2.15
N SER A 39 -10.41 -20.45 -2.87
CA SER A 39 -9.15 -20.91 -2.28
C SER A 39 -8.37 -19.75 -1.64
N LEU A 40 -8.25 -18.62 -2.35
CA LEU A 40 -7.64 -17.40 -1.80
C LEU A 40 -8.35 -16.92 -0.54
N ALA A 41 -9.69 -16.87 -0.57
CA ALA A 41 -10.49 -16.44 0.58
C ALA A 41 -10.32 -17.37 1.79
N ALA A 42 -10.36 -18.69 1.58
CA ALA A 42 -10.18 -19.68 2.63
C ALA A 42 -8.80 -19.56 3.29
N ILE A 43 -7.73 -19.47 2.48
CA ILE A 43 -6.36 -19.32 2.98
C ILE A 43 -6.22 -18.01 3.77
N SER A 44 -6.72 -16.90 3.23
CA SER A 44 -6.64 -15.58 3.88
C SER A 44 -7.33 -15.54 5.25
N ILE A 45 -8.53 -16.14 5.37
CA ILE A 45 -9.24 -16.27 6.64
C ILE A 45 -8.47 -17.18 7.61
N GLU A 46 -7.89 -18.27 7.13
CA GLU A 46 -7.13 -19.21 7.96
C GLU A 46 -5.86 -18.58 8.55
N ILE A 47 -5.12 -17.81 7.75
CA ILE A 47 -3.87 -17.16 8.19
C ILE A 47 -4.11 -15.79 8.83
N HIS A 48 -5.36 -15.29 8.83
CA HIS A 48 -5.75 -13.96 9.30
C HIS A 48 -4.95 -12.81 8.66
N GLN A 49 -4.53 -12.97 7.42
CA GLN A 49 -3.79 -11.96 6.65
C GLN A 49 -4.30 -11.89 5.20
N PRO A 50 -4.22 -10.72 4.56
CA PRO A 50 -4.47 -10.58 3.13
C PRO A 50 -3.57 -11.53 2.33
N VAL A 51 -4.10 -12.06 1.23
CA VAL A 51 -3.32 -12.86 0.27
C VAL A 51 -3.51 -12.22 -1.09
N SER A 52 -2.40 -11.88 -1.74
CA SER A 52 -2.35 -11.28 -3.07
C SER A 52 -1.75 -12.27 -4.06
N SER A 53 -2.42 -12.47 -5.19
CA SER A 53 -1.95 -13.30 -6.28
C SER A 53 -1.88 -12.48 -7.56
N TYR A 54 -0.80 -12.64 -8.31
CA TYR A 54 -0.55 -11.91 -9.55
C TYR A 54 -0.64 -12.88 -10.71
N ILE A 55 -1.44 -12.53 -11.70
CA ILE A 55 -1.84 -13.39 -12.81
C ILE A 55 -1.50 -12.68 -14.12
N ASN A 56 -0.79 -13.35 -15.01
CA ASN A 56 -0.51 -12.79 -16.33
C ASN A 56 -1.71 -12.95 -17.29
N ARG A 57 -1.68 -12.27 -18.44
CA ARG A 57 -2.72 -12.39 -19.48
C ARG A 57 -2.94 -13.82 -20.02
N ARG A 58 -2.04 -14.77 -19.78
CA ARG A 58 -2.22 -16.19 -20.16
C ARG A 58 -2.98 -17.00 -19.11
N GLY A 59 -3.46 -16.34 -18.06
CA GLY A 59 -4.13 -16.94 -16.91
C GLY A 59 -3.18 -17.67 -15.95
N GLN A 60 -1.87 -17.50 -16.09
CA GLN A 60 -0.90 -18.16 -15.19
C GLN A 60 -0.69 -17.31 -13.96
N VAL A 61 -0.78 -17.93 -12.79
CA VAL A 61 -0.37 -17.32 -11.53
C VAL A 61 1.16 -17.24 -11.52
N ILE A 62 1.69 -16.03 -11.54
CA ILE A 62 3.14 -15.77 -11.60
C ILE A 62 3.73 -15.42 -10.25
N ARG A 63 2.88 -15.02 -9.28
CA ARG A 63 3.31 -14.69 -7.92
C ARG A 63 2.17 -14.87 -6.94
N VAL A 64 2.48 -15.45 -5.79
CA VAL A 64 1.58 -15.52 -4.62
C VAL A 64 2.29 -14.90 -3.43
N ALA A 65 1.59 -14.03 -2.71
CA ALA A 65 2.16 -13.28 -1.61
C ALA A 65 1.16 -13.10 -0.45
N VAL A 66 1.68 -13.08 0.77
CA VAL A 66 0.90 -12.78 1.98
C VAL A 66 1.12 -11.31 2.34
N GLY A 67 0.04 -10.53 2.35
CA GLY A 67 0.04 -9.08 2.52
C GLY A 67 -0.79 -8.36 1.47
N THR A 68 -0.97 -7.07 1.67
CA THR A 68 -1.73 -6.21 0.75
C THR A 68 -0.97 -5.99 -0.56
N PRO A 69 -1.62 -5.53 -1.64
CA PRO A 69 -0.93 -5.18 -2.89
C PRO A 69 0.18 -4.14 -2.70
N ALA A 70 -0.01 -3.19 -1.78
CA ALA A 70 1.02 -2.21 -1.41
C ALA A 70 2.27 -2.84 -0.80
N GLN A 71 2.11 -3.91 -0.01
CA GLN A 71 3.21 -4.63 0.65
C GLN A 71 3.87 -5.69 -0.24
N THR A 72 3.19 -6.14 -1.29
CA THR A 72 3.56 -7.34 -2.06
C THR A 72 3.93 -7.06 -3.51
N GLN A 73 4.26 -5.80 -3.81
CA GLN A 73 4.58 -5.33 -5.15
C GLN A 73 5.66 -6.18 -5.83
N ILE A 74 5.51 -6.35 -7.13
CA ILE A 74 6.50 -6.97 -8.01
C ILE A 74 7.62 -5.95 -8.23
N PRO A 75 8.89 -6.32 -7.99
CA PRO A 75 10.02 -5.46 -8.29
C PRO A 75 10.01 -5.00 -9.75
N THR A 76 10.37 -3.74 -9.99
CA THR A 76 10.35 -3.16 -11.34
C THR A 76 11.22 -3.91 -12.35
N SER A 77 12.24 -4.65 -11.89
CA SER A 77 13.07 -5.53 -12.72
C SER A 77 12.36 -6.78 -13.22
N GLU A 78 11.30 -7.23 -12.52
CA GLU A 78 10.50 -8.42 -12.84
C GLU A 78 9.25 -8.08 -13.65
N LEU A 79 8.85 -6.80 -13.68
CA LEU A 79 7.70 -6.35 -14.46
C LEU A 79 8.00 -6.44 -15.98
N PRO A 80 7.04 -6.92 -16.79
CA PRO A 80 7.18 -6.97 -18.23
C PRO A 80 7.41 -5.58 -18.83
N ARG A 81 8.40 -5.44 -19.71
CA ARG A 81 8.59 -4.22 -20.50
C ARG A 81 7.56 -4.19 -21.62
N GLN A 82 6.62 -3.27 -21.52
CA GLN A 82 5.52 -3.11 -22.48
C GLN A 82 5.66 -1.79 -23.25
N GLY A 83 4.87 -1.65 -24.32
CA GLY A 83 4.84 -0.42 -25.13
C GLY A 83 4.29 0.78 -24.36
N ALA A 84 4.48 1.99 -24.88
CA ALA A 84 4.12 3.24 -24.20
C ALA A 84 2.64 3.34 -23.75
N PHE A 85 1.72 2.69 -24.49
CA PHE A 85 0.28 2.71 -24.21
C PHE A 85 -0.24 1.41 -23.58
N ARG A 86 0.66 0.48 -23.23
CA ARG A 86 0.28 -0.82 -22.68
C ARG A 86 0.45 -0.84 -21.17
N LEU A 87 -0.47 -1.56 -20.54
CA LEU A 87 -0.39 -1.91 -19.13
C LEU A 87 0.59 -3.08 -18.94
N SER A 88 0.95 -3.40 -17.71
CA SER A 88 2.02 -4.35 -17.37
C SER A 88 1.80 -5.78 -17.86
N GLY A 89 0.57 -6.15 -18.23
CA GLY A 89 0.21 -7.52 -18.59
C GLY A 89 -0.10 -8.40 -17.38
N ILE A 90 -0.28 -7.78 -16.20
CA ILE A 90 -0.45 -8.45 -14.93
C ILE A 90 -1.70 -7.91 -14.24
N ARG A 91 -2.57 -8.83 -13.82
CA ARG A 91 -3.71 -8.56 -12.94
C ARG A 91 -3.35 -9.00 -11.52
N CYS A 92 -3.80 -8.25 -10.51
CA CYS A 92 -3.67 -8.67 -9.11
C CYS A 92 -5.04 -9.06 -8.55
N VAL A 93 -5.13 -10.21 -7.89
CA VAL A 93 -6.31 -10.67 -7.15
C VAL A 93 -5.91 -10.72 -5.69
N THR A 94 -6.56 -9.92 -4.84
CA THR A 94 -6.20 -9.78 -3.43
C THR A 94 -7.41 -9.96 -2.53
N THR A 95 -7.20 -10.47 -1.33
CA THR A 95 -8.24 -10.56 -0.30
C THR A 95 -8.13 -9.41 0.70
N GLN A 96 -9.28 -8.96 1.18
CA GLN A 96 -9.38 -7.93 2.20
C GLN A 96 -10.31 -8.40 3.33
N LEU A 97 -9.77 -8.52 4.55
CA LEU A 97 -10.50 -9.03 5.72
C LEU A 97 -11.36 -7.98 6.43
N LYS A 98 -11.12 -6.69 6.18
CA LYS A 98 -11.81 -5.57 6.82
C LYS A 98 -12.07 -4.46 5.81
N GLY A 99 -13.22 -3.80 5.92
CA GLY A 99 -13.63 -2.72 5.03
C GLY A 99 -14.66 -3.18 3.98
N ALA A 100 -15.28 -2.20 3.33
CA ALA A 100 -16.36 -2.42 2.37
C ALA A 100 -15.98 -2.01 0.93
N MET A 101 -14.79 -1.44 0.74
CA MET A 101 -14.27 -0.98 -0.55
C MET A 101 -12.76 -1.22 -0.62
N PRO A 102 -12.19 -1.29 -1.84
CA PRO A 102 -10.73 -1.29 -2.04
C PRO A 102 -10.08 -0.11 -1.31
N ASP A 103 -9.00 -0.37 -0.57
CA ASP A 103 -8.24 0.69 0.07
C ASP A 103 -7.41 1.49 -0.96
N THR A 104 -7.18 2.76 -0.67
CA THR A 104 -6.39 3.64 -1.55
C THR A 104 -4.98 3.09 -1.74
N ALA A 105 -4.41 2.42 -0.74
CA ALA A 105 -3.07 1.84 -0.83
C ALA A 105 -2.96 0.75 -1.91
N ALA A 106 -3.98 -0.12 -2.05
CA ALA A 106 -4.04 -1.12 -3.11
C ALA A 106 -4.20 -0.48 -4.50
N LEU A 107 -5.02 0.58 -4.60
CA LEU A 107 -5.21 1.32 -5.85
C LEU A 107 -3.94 2.07 -6.27
N THR A 108 -3.23 2.69 -5.33
CA THR A 108 -1.90 3.28 -5.58
C THR A 108 -0.90 2.21 -6.03
N ALA A 109 -0.92 1.02 -5.44
CA ALA A 109 -0.06 -0.09 -5.88
C ALA A 109 -0.38 -0.58 -7.30
N MET A 110 -1.64 -0.46 -7.73
CA MET A 110 -2.09 -0.72 -9.10
C MET A 110 -1.47 0.26 -10.09
N VAL A 111 -1.52 1.56 -9.78
CA VAL A 111 -0.90 2.64 -10.59
C VAL A 111 0.61 2.42 -10.70
N ARG A 112 1.30 2.21 -9.56
CA ARG A 112 2.76 2.01 -9.48
C ARG A 112 3.27 0.92 -10.41
N GLN A 113 2.57 -0.21 -10.40
CA GLN A 113 2.95 -1.37 -11.17
C GLN A 113 2.29 -1.40 -12.55
N ARG A 114 1.46 -0.41 -12.87
CA ARG A 114 0.63 -0.33 -14.08
C ARG A 114 -0.12 -1.64 -14.32
N LEU A 115 -0.73 -2.17 -13.26
CA LEU A 115 -1.46 -3.43 -13.37
C LEU A 115 -2.60 -3.26 -14.36
N ASP A 116 -2.87 -4.33 -15.10
CA ASP A 116 -4.00 -4.40 -16.02
C ASP A 116 -5.33 -4.17 -15.26
N ALA A 117 -5.44 -4.76 -14.06
CA ALA A 117 -6.53 -4.55 -13.11
C ALA A 117 -6.13 -5.04 -11.71
N ILE A 118 -6.90 -4.61 -10.70
CA ILE A 118 -6.91 -5.20 -9.38
C ILE A 118 -8.31 -5.71 -9.03
N VAL A 119 -8.39 -6.95 -8.57
CA VAL A 119 -9.61 -7.59 -8.07
C VAL A 119 -9.50 -7.72 -6.57
N VAL A 120 -10.36 -7.02 -5.83
CA VAL A 120 -10.38 -7.06 -4.37
C VAL A 120 -11.55 -7.92 -3.92
N LEU A 121 -11.24 -9.04 -3.28
CA LEU A 121 -12.20 -9.96 -2.68
C LEU A 121 -12.41 -9.55 -1.22
N ILE A 122 -13.60 -9.02 -0.89
CA ILE A 122 -13.98 -8.80 0.51
C ILE A 122 -14.37 -10.16 1.09
N VAL A 123 -13.55 -10.66 2.01
CA VAL A 123 -13.70 -12.01 2.55
C VAL A 123 -14.28 -11.97 3.95
N ASN A 124 -15.21 -12.88 4.21
CA ASN A 124 -15.74 -13.12 5.54
C ASN A 124 -15.68 -14.62 5.83
N GLY A 125 -15.48 -14.95 7.10
CA GLY A 125 -15.45 -16.33 7.53
C GLY A 125 -15.44 -16.44 9.05
N ARG A 126 -15.84 -17.62 9.54
CA ARG A 126 -15.65 -18.02 10.93
C ARG A 126 -14.84 -19.31 10.93
N THR A 127 -13.77 -19.36 11.70
CA THR A 127 -13.07 -20.62 11.99
C THR A 127 -14.00 -21.49 12.82
N GLN A 128 -14.54 -22.57 12.23
CA GLN A 128 -15.33 -23.53 13.00
C GLN A 128 -14.42 -24.41 13.87
N ARG A 129 -14.90 -24.77 15.06
CA ARG A 129 -14.26 -25.74 15.97
C ARG A 129 -14.33 -27.17 15.39
N ARG A 130 -13.53 -27.46 14.37
CA ARG A 130 -13.03 -28.76 13.88
C ARG A 130 -12.73 -28.65 12.37
N ASP A 131 -11.46 -28.43 12.04
CA ASP A 131 -10.78 -28.75 10.77
C ASP A 131 -11.34 -28.29 9.42
N SER A 132 -12.33 -27.39 9.34
CA SER A 132 -12.65 -26.72 8.07
C SER A 132 -12.89 -25.23 8.25
N THR A 133 -11.96 -24.41 7.74
CA THR A 133 -12.15 -22.98 7.57
C THR A 133 -12.96 -22.77 6.30
N THR A 134 -14.24 -22.42 6.42
CA THR A 134 -15.05 -21.94 5.30
C THR A 134 -14.89 -20.42 5.20
N GLY A 135 -13.87 -19.98 4.46
CA GLY A 135 -13.80 -18.60 3.98
C GLY A 135 -14.69 -18.45 2.76
N SER A 136 -15.53 -17.41 2.73
CA SER A 136 -16.35 -17.08 1.57
C SER A 136 -16.09 -15.65 1.12
N VAL A 137 -16.16 -15.43 -0.19
CA VAL A 137 -16.18 -14.09 -0.77
C VAL A 137 -17.57 -13.50 -0.50
N LYS A 138 -17.64 -12.39 0.22
CA LYS A 138 -18.89 -11.66 0.45
C LYS A 138 -19.27 -10.87 -0.80
N GLU A 139 -18.31 -10.12 -1.30
CA GLU A 139 -18.43 -9.25 -2.48
C GLU A 139 -17.03 -9.02 -3.05
N ALA A 140 -16.97 -8.63 -4.31
CA ALA A 140 -15.74 -8.35 -5.02
C ALA A 140 -15.82 -6.99 -5.73
N PHE A 141 -14.67 -6.38 -5.94
CA PHE A 141 -14.53 -5.14 -6.69
C PHE A 141 -13.45 -5.32 -7.75
N ILE A 142 -13.67 -4.73 -8.92
CA ILE A 142 -12.65 -4.61 -9.97
C ILE A 142 -12.28 -3.14 -10.04
N ALA A 143 -10.99 -2.84 -9.94
CA ALA A 143 -10.48 -1.53 -10.32
C ALA A 143 -9.51 -1.66 -11.48
N HIS A 144 -9.54 -0.66 -12.37
CA HIS A 144 -8.66 -0.55 -13.53
C HIS A 144 -8.19 0.89 -13.69
N LEU A 145 -7.11 1.06 -14.44
CA LEU A 145 -6.53 2.37 -14.71
C LEU A 145 -7.26 3.06 -15.86
N VAL A 146 -7.38 4.38 -15.76
CA VAL A 146 -7.93 5.25 -16.81
C VAL A 146 -6.89 6.31 -17.20
N PRO A 147 -6.95 6.89 -18.42
CA PRO A 147 -5.97 7.86 -18.90
C PRO A 147 -6.14 9.25 -18.28
N ASP A 148 -6.10 9.33 -16.95
CA ASP A 148 -6.20 10.54 -16.15
C ASP A 148 -5.12 10.51 -15.05
N VAL A 149 -4.45 11.64 -14.83
CA VAL A 149 -3.44 11.79 -13.78
C VAL A 149 -4.08 12.10 -12.43
N GLU A 150 -5.15 12.89 -12.40
CA GLU A 150 -5.80 13.34 -11.16
C GLU A 150 -6.73 12.26 -10.59
N SER A 151 -7.37 11.49 -11.47
CA SER A 151 -8.22 10.36 -11.10
C SER A 151 -7.83 9.09 -11.85
N PRO A 152 -6.69 8.47 -11.51
CA PRO A 152 -6.06 7.46 -12.38
C PRO A 152 -6.73 6.09 -12.38
N TRP A 153 -7.81 5.88 -11.63
CA TRP A 153 -8.52 4.61 -11.58
C TRP A 153 -10.04 4.78 -11.47
N VAL A 154 -10.75 3.75 -11.90
CA VAL A 154 -12.18 3.56 -11.66
C VAL A 154 -12.38 2.26 -10.90
N VAL A 155 -13.30 2.26 -9.93
CA VAL A 155 -13.71 1.07 -9.16
C VAL A 155 -15.12 0.68 -9.57
N SER A 156 -15.35 -0.60 -9.85
CA SER A 156 -16.67 -1.13 -10.18
C SER A 156 -17.64 -1.02 -9.00
N PRO A 157 -18.97 -1.09 -9.24
CA PRO A 157 -19.92 -1.46 -8.20
C PRO A 157 -19.56 -2.82 -7.56
N PRO A 158 -20.08 -3.13 -6.35
CA PRO A 158 -19.85 -4.43 -5.72
C PRO A 158 -20.43 -5.55 -6.58
N LEU A 159 -19.61 -6.58 -6.82
CA LEU A 159 -19.95 -7.76 -7.60
C LEU A 159 -20.09 -8.98 -6.68
N SER A 160 -21.03 -9.85 -6.99
CA SER A 160 -21.03 -11.21 -6.48
C SER A 160 -19.91 -12.05 -7.11
N LEU A 161 -19.58 -13.19 -6.50
CA LEU A 161 -18.57 -14.09 -7.05
C LEU A 161 -18.96 -14.63 -8.44
N ASP A 162 -20.25 -14.91 -8.66
CA ASP A 162 -20.76 -15.36 -9.95
C ASP A 162 -20.62 -14.27 -11.03
N GLU A 163 -20.96 -13.02 -10.72
CA GLU A 163 -20.77 -11.89 -11.64
C GLU A 163 -19.29 -11.64 -11.96
N LEU A 164 -18.40 -11.76 -10.97
CA LEU A 164 -16.95 -11.66 -11.15
C LEU A 164 -16.42 -12.73 -12.10
N THR A 165 -16.88 -13.97 -11.96
CA THR A 165 -16.38 -15.10 -12.78
C THR A 165 -16.86 -15.04 -14.23
N LYS A 166 -17.86 -14.19 -14.53
CA LYS A 166 -18.37 -13.93 -15.88
C LYS A 166 -17.65 -12.76 -16.56
N GLN A 167 -16.77 -12.05 -15.86
CA GLN A 167 -16.02 -10.94 -16.44
C GLN A 167 -14.96 -11.45 -17.41
N ASP A 168 -14.99 -10.96 -18.64
CA ASP A 168 -13.91 -11.18 -19.60
C ASP A 168 -12.87 -10.06 -19.46
N PHE A 169 -11.84 -10.34 -18.66
CA PHE A 169 -10.76 -9.39 -18.46
C PHE A 169 -9.91 -9.20 -19.72
N ASP A 170 -9.87 -10.15 -20.65
CA ASP A 170 -9.05 -9.98 -21.86
C ASP A 170 -9.72 -8.98 -22.80
N GLU A 171 -11.05 -9.07 -22.98
CA GLU A 171 -11.84 -8.05 -23.70
C GLU A 171 -11.76 -6.68 -23.00
N SER A 172 -11.93 -6.65 -21.68
CA SER A 172 -11.89 -5.40 -20.90
C SER A 172 -10.53 -4.69 -21.02
N ILE A 173 -9.41 -5.44 -20.93
CA ILE A 173 -8.07 -4.86 -21.07
C ILE A 173 -7.85 -4.29 -22.46
N ASP A 174 -8.30 -4.98 -23.51
CA ASP A 174 -8.19 -4.50 -24.88
C ASP A 174 -8.99 -3.21 -25.09
N GLU A 175 -10.13 -3.05 -24.42
CA GLU A 175 -10.89 -1.80 -24.41
C GLU A 175 -10.16 -0.68 -23.66
N TRP A 176 -9.68 -0.94 -22.44
CA TRP A 176 -8.94 0.06 -21.65
C TRP A 176 -7.67 0.52 -22.37
N GLU A 177 -6.86 -0.37 -22.96
CA GLU A 177 -5.66 0.00 -23.71
C GLU A 177 -5.98 0.85 -24.96
N LYS A 178 -7.13 0.60 -25.61
CA LYS A 178 -7.60 1.48 -26.71
C LYS A 178 -7.97 2.86 -26.20
N GLU A 179 -8.53 2.97 -25.00
CA GLU A 179 -8.82 4.26 -24.36
C GLU A 179 -7.53 5.06 -24.10
N PHE A 180 -6.49 4.42 -23.55
CA PHE A 180 -5.16 5.02 -23.40
C PHE A 180 -4.59 5.54 -24.73
N GLN A 181 -4.68 4.71 -25.77
CA GLN A 181 -4.20 5.07 -27.10
C GLN A 181 -5.01 6.23 -27.71
N ALA A 182 -6.33 6.22 -27.57
CA ALA A 182 -7.22 7.27 -28.07
C ALA A 182 -7.00 8.61 -27.36
N ALA A 183 -6.72 8.57 -26.05
CA ALA A 183 -6.37 9.75 -25.25
C ALA A 183 -4.95 10.26 -25.49
N GLY A 184 -4.09 9.48 -26.17
CA GLY A 184 -2.66 9.81 -26.28
C GLY A 184 -1.93 9.77 -24.94
N PHE A 185 -2.47 9.04 -23.96
CA PHE A 185 -1.92 8.94 -22.62
C PHE A 185 -0.91 7.81 -22.56
N GLU A 186 0.38 8.14 -22.45
CA GLU A 186 1.40 7.12 -22.23
C GLU A 186 1.32 6.63 -20.78
N THR A 187 1.31 5.32 -20.55
CA THR A 187 1.25 4.73 -19.20
C THR A 187 2.48 5.09 -18.36
N SER A 188 3.57 5.58 -18.97
CA SER A 188 4.70 6.23 -18.30
C SER A 188 4.34 7.48 -17.53
N GLN A 189 3.27 8.18 -17.90
CA GLN A 189 2.82 9.37 -17.20
C GLN A 189 2.38 9.05 -15.77
N PHE A 190 1.92 7.82 -15.48
CA PHE A 190 1.67 7.35 -14.11
C PHE A 190 2.93 7.40 -13.21
N GLN A 191 4.13 7.22 -13.77
CA GLN A 191 5.39 7.41 -13.02
C GLN A 191 5.76 8.88 -12.84
N GLN A 192 5.26 9.78 -13.69
CA GLN A 192 5.51 11.21 -13.57
C GLN A 192 4.65 11.85 -12.47
N VAL A 193 3.46 11.30 -12.20
CA VAL A 193 2.63 11.72 -11.05
C VAL A 193 3.31 11.41 -9.72
N GLU A 194 4.04 10.29 -9.62
CA GLU A 194 4.85 9.97 -8.43
C GLU A 194 6.14 10.79 -8.30
N SER A 195 6.43 11.67 -9.25
CA SER A 195 7.43 12.72 -9.04
C SER A 195 6.87 13.92 -8.27
N GLN A 196 5.58 13.93 -7.92
CA GLN A 196 5.10 14.66 -6.74
C GLN A 196 5.18 13.68 -5.57
N GLY A 197 6.21 13.80 -4.72
CA GLY A 197 6.41 12.87 -3.62
C GLY A 197 5.37 13.01 -2.52
N ASP A 198 5.67 12.45 -1.35
CA ASP A 198 4.68 12.32 -0.27
C ASP A 198 4.00 13.65 0.08
N ARG A 199 2.67 13.64 0.18
CA ARG A 199 1.88 14.79 0.64
C ARG A 199 1.87 14.76 2.16
N VAL A 200 2.72 15.58 2.75
CA VAL A 200 3.10 15.52 4.16
C VAL A 200 2.34 16.53 5.00
N LEU A 201 1.76 16.06 6.10
CA LEU A 201 1.30 16.90 7.21
C LEU A 201 2.37 16.94 8.30
N LEU A 202 2.91 18.13 8.57
CA LEU A 202 3.89 18.32 9.64
C LEU A 202 3.20 18.45 11.00
N VAL A 203 3.76 17.83 12.04
CA VAL A 203 3.28 17.95 13.42
C VAL A 203 4.40 18.46 14.33
N GLY A 204 4.23 19.67 14.85
CA GLY A 204 5.15 20.29 15.78
C GLY A 204 4.61 20.29 17.20
N LEU A 205 5.44 19.88 18.16
CA LEU A 205 5.14 19.98 19.60
C LEU A 205 6.12 20.96 20.28
N MET A 206 5.61 22.12 20.69
CA MET A 206 6.37 23.11 21.44
C MET A 206 6.32 22.79 22.94
N THR A 207 7.47 22.44 23.50
CA THR A 207 7.65 22.22 24.94
C THR A 207 8.10 23.48 25.69
N GLU A 208 8.02 23.48 27.03
CA GLU A 208 8.33 24.66 27.86
C GLU A 208 9.79 25.12 27.77
N ASP A 209 10.69 24.21 27.44
CA ASP A 209 12.12 24.42 27.26
C ASP A 209 12.48 25.00 25.87
N MET A 210 11.51 25.16 24.98
CA MET A 210 11.71 25.71 23.63
C MET A 210 11.20 27.14 23.53
N SER A 211 12.01 28.03 22.95
CA SER A 211 11.53 29.35 22.54
C SER A 211 10.66 29.25 21.28
N THR A 212 9.75 30.22 21.08
CA THR A 212 8.92 30.27 19.87
C THR A 212 9.77 30.29 18.60
N GLN A 213 10.88 31.05 18.62
CA GLN A 213 11.81 31.15 17.49
C GLN A 213 12.50 29.82 17.18
N GLN A 214 12.91 29.06 18.21
CA GLN A 214 13.51 27.73 18.02
C GLN A 214 12.51 26.75 17.40
N PHE A 215 11.26 26.78 17.87
CA PHE A 215 10.19 25.93 17.36
C PHE A 215 9.86 26.22 15.89
N GLU A 216 9.68 27.49 15.54
CA GLU A 216 9.43 27.90 14.14
C GLU A 216 10.61 27.56 13.22
N TYR A 217 11.84 27.77 13.68
CA TYR A 217 13.04 27.40 12.93
C TYR A 217 13.08 25.89 12.67
N SER A 218 12.83 25.09 13.70
CA SER A 218 12.81 23.62 13.64
C SER A 218 11.77 23.09 12.63
N LEU A 219 10.55 23.61 12.67
CA LEU A 219 9.52 23.26 11.70
C LEU A 219 9.86 23.70 10.27
N SER A 220 10.43 24.90 10.10
CA SER A 220 10.86 25.38 8.78
C SER A 220 11.98 24.52 8.19
N GLU A 221 12.87 24.01 9.04
CA GLU A 221 13.93 23.08 8.66
C GLU A 221 13.32 21.74 8.23
N LEU A 222 12.40 21.19 9.02
CA LEU A 222 11.73 19.94 8.70
C LEU A 222 10.97 20.03 7.37
N ALA A 223 10.30 21.14 7.09
CA ALA A 223 9.66 21.37 5.80
C ALA A 223 10.67 21.28 4.64
N ARG A 224 11.84 21.93 4.76
CA ARG A 224 12.92 21.83 3.76
C ARG A 224 13.49 20.42 3.63
N LEU A 225 13.53 19.63 4.70
CA LEU A 225 13.94 18.23 4.65
C LEU A 225 12.93 17.39 3.86
N VAL A 226 11.64 17.57 4.12
CA VAL A 226 10.57 16.90 3.37
C VAL A 226 10.64 17.24 1.88
N GLU A 227 10.79 18.52 1.54
CA GLU A 227 10.99 18.95 0.14
C GLU A 227 12.25 18.31 -0.49
N SER A 228 13.33 18.18 0.29
CA SER A 228 14.56 17.51 -0.15
C SER A 228 14.41 16.00 -0.34
N ALA A 229 13.40 15.39 0.28
CA ALA A 229 12.99 14.00 0.11
C ALA A 229 11.92 13.84 -0.99
N ALA A 230 11.69 14.89 -1.80
CA ALA A 230 10.67 15.01 -2.83
C ALA A 230 9.21 15.10 -2.31
N GLY A 231 8.98 15.25 -1.01
CA GLY A 231 7.64 15.44 -0.44
C GLY A 231 7.09 16.86 -0.60
N GLU A 232 5.77 16.98 -0.66
CA GLU A 232 5.00 18.23 -0.63
C GLU A 232 4.42 18.45 0.76
N VAL A 233 4.78 19.54 1.44
CA VAL A 233 4.15 19.89 2.73
C VAL A 233 2.77 20.51 2.47
N VAL A 234 1.71 19.76 2.76
CA VAL A 234 0.33 20.20 2.54
C VAL A 234 -0.25 20.97 3.72
N GLY A 235 0.35 20.86 4.90
CA GLY A 235 -0.09 21.57 6.10
C GLY A 235 0.85 21.42 7.28
N THR A 236 0.56 22.15 8.36
CA THR A 236 1.30 22.03 9.61
C THR A 236 0.35 22.16 10.80
N VAL A 237 0.44 21.21 11.71
CA VAL A 237 -0.29 21.18 12.97
C VAL A 237 0.67 21.46 14.11
N GLN A 238 0.31 22.41 14.98
CA GLN A 238 1.13 22.79 16.13
C GLN A 238 0.38 22.55 17.43
N GLN A 239 1.09 22.04 18.44
CA GLN A 239 0.59 21.92 19.80
C GLN A 239 1.62 22.47 20.79
N LYS A 240 1.15 23.26 21.77
CA LYS A 240 1.96 23.68 22.92
C LYS A 240 1.62 22.82 24.14
N ARG A 241 2.61 22.23 24.79
CA ARG A 241 2.43 21.38 25.98
C ARG A 241 3.70 21.34 26.82
N SER A 242 3.57 21.25 28.15
CA SER A 242 4.73 21.16 29.04
C SER A 242 5.67 19.99 28.73
N ARG A 243 5.11 18.81 28.44
CA ARG A 243 5.85 17.58 28.09
C ARG A 243 5.08 16.75 27.06
N PRO A 244 5.76 16.00 26.18
CA PRO A 244 5.10 15.08 25.25
C PRO A 244 4.25 14.03 25.99
N HIS A 245 3.11 13.69 25.39
CA HIS A 245 2.28 12.59 25.86
C HIS A 245 3.05 11.27 25.74
N PRO A 246 3.09 10.43 26.78
CA PRO A 246 3.95 9.24 26.78
C PRO A 246 3.60 8.24 25.68
N GLN A 247 2.33 8.16 25.28
CA GLN A 247 1.86 7.17 24.30
C GLN A 247 1.77 7.68 22.87
N THR A 248 1.62 8.99 22.66
CA THR A 248 1.21 9.56 21.37
C THR A 248 1.87 10.90 21.07
N VAL A 249 2.76 11.39 21.93
CA VAL A 249 3.40 12.72 21.85
C VAL A 249 2.42 13.90 22.01
N VAL A 250 1.28 13.88 21.32
CA VAL A 250 0.21 14.87 21.37
C VAL A 250 -1.01 14.35 22.16
N GLY A 251 -1.91 15.24 22.55
CA GLY A 251 -3.15 14.86 23.25
C GLY A 251 -4.23 14.30 22.30
N GLN A 252 -5.17 13.51 22.81
CA GLN A 252 -6.23 12.85 22.02
C GLN A 252 -7.02 13.80 21.11
N GLY A 253 -7.49 14.94 21.61
CA GLY A 253 -8.21 15.92 20.76
C GLY A 253 -7.35 16.47 19.61
N LYS A 254 -6.02 16.47 19.77
CA LYS A 254 -5.10 16.87 18.70
C LYS A 254 -4.91 15.75 17.67
N ILE A 255 -4.99 14.49 18.09
CA ILE A 255 -4.93 13.33 17.18
C ILE A 255 -6.14 13.35 16.24
N GLU A 256 -7.33 13.63 16.77
CA GLU A 256 -8.55 13.80 15.97
C GLU A 256 -8.42 14.96 14.98
N GLU A 257 -7.86 16.11 15.41
CA GLU A 257 -7.58 17.25 14.54
C GLU A 257 -6.58 16.92 13.43
N ILE A 258 -5.49 16.21 13.76
CA ILE A 258 -4.48 15.74 12.79
C ILE A 258 -5.14 14.81 11.76
N ALA A 259 -5.92 13.83 12.21
CA ALA A 259 -6.59 12.88 11.31
C ALA A 259 -7.57 13.58 10.37
N GLN A 260 -8.39 14.52 10.89
CA GLN A 260 -9.32 15.30 10.08
C GLN A 260 -8.59 16.17 9.06
N MET A 261 -7.57 16.91 9.49
CA MET A 261 -6.79 17.78 8.60
C MET A 261 -6.05 16.97 7.53
N ALA A 262 -5.46 15.84 7.92
CA ALA A 262 -4.79 14.94 6.98
C ALA A 262 -5.75 14.42 5.91
N HIS A 263 -6.96 14.02 6.32
CA HIS A 263 -7.99 13.55 5.38
C HIS A 263 -8.48 14.68 4.46
N GLN A 264 -8.70 15.88 4.99
CA GLN A 264 -9.15 17.04 4.22
C GLN A 264 -8.12 17.50 3.18
N LEU A 265 -6.84 17.47 3.54
CA LEU A 265 -5.75 17.92 2.67
C LEU A 265 -5.22 16.80 1.76
N GLY A 266 -5.68 15.57 1.94
CA GLY A 266 -5.19 14.40 1.19
C GLY A 266 -3.74 14.07 1.53
N ALA A 267 -3.33 14.25 2.79
CA ALA A 267 -2.01 13.86 3.26
C ALA A 267 -1.90 12.34 3.34
N ASN A 268 -0.79 11.78 2.87
CA ASN A 268 -0.50 10.34 2.90
C ASN A 268 0.65 9.99 3.87
N LEU A 269 1.28 10.99 4.49
CA LEU A 269 2.35 10.83 5.47
C LEU A 269 2.24 11.90 6.56
N ILE A 270 2.40 11.50 7.83
CA ILE A 270 2.52 12.42 8.95
C ILE A 270 3.98 12.45 9.42
N VAL A 271 4.56 13.65 9.54
CA VAL A 271 5.95 13.81 10.02
C VAL A 271 5.97 14.61 11.31
N PHE A 272 6.49 14.00 12.37
CA PHE A 272 6.69 14.66 13.66
C PHE A 272 8.05 15.36 13.73
N ASP A 273 8.05 16.62 14.19
CA ASP A 273 9.28 17.41 14.41
C ASP A 273 10.04 17.04 15.69
N ARG A 274 10.05 15.76 16.02
CA ARG A 274 10.83 15.18 17.12
C ARG A 274 10.86 13.69 16.98
N ASP A 275 11.88 13.07 17.58
CA ASP A 275 11.95 11.62 17.66
C ASP A 275 10.76 11.05 18.44
N ILE A 276 10.22 9.96 17.92
CA ILE A 276 9.12 9.22 18.53
C ILE A 276 9.57 7.78 18.79
N SER A 277 9.08 7.16 19.86
CA SER A 277 9.37 5.75 20.09
C SER A 277 8.59 4.86 19.12
N PRO A 278 9.05 3.61 18.85
CA PRO A 278 8.29 2.66 18.04
C PRO A 278 6.90 2.31 18.61
N SER A 279 6.69 2.49 19.92
CA SER A 279 5.36 2.37 20.52
C SER A 279 4.49 3.60 20.23
N GLN A 280 5.06 4.81 20.26
CA GLN A 280 4.35 6.04 19.93
C GLN A 280 3.95 6.09 18.46
N ALA A 281 4.86 5.74 17.55
CA ALA A 281 4.57 5.65 16.12
C ALA A 281 3.38 4.73 15.84
N ARG A 282 3.42 3.49 16.36
CA ARG A 282 2.32 2.52 16.19
C ARG A 282 0.98 2.99 16.75
N ASN A 283 0.97 3.65 17.92
CA ASN A 283 -0.26 4.19 18.50
C ASN A 283 -0.83 5.30 17.62
N LEU A 284 0.03 6.23 17.18
CA LEU A 284 -0.36 7.32 16.29
C LEU A 284 -0.90 6.80 14.95
N GLU A 285 -0.21 5.84 14.33
CA GLU A 285 -0.68 5.20 13.09
C GLU A 285 -2.02 4.50 13.28
N THR A 286 -2.23 3.82 14.41
CA THR A 286 -3.48 3.12 14.72
C THR A 286 -4.64 4.10 14.89
N GLU A 287 -4.39 5.25 15.52
CA GLU A 287 -5.43 6.26 15.79
C GLU A 287 -5.70 7.18 14.58
N ILE A 288 -4.67 7.51 13.79
CA ILE A 288 -4.76 8.42 12.64
C ILE A 288 -5.13 7.67 11.35
N GLY A 289 -4.70 6.41 11.19
CA GLY A 289 -4.90 5.61 9.99
C GLY A 289 -3.97 5.96 8.82
N ILE A 290 -2.93 6.74 9.05
CA ILE A 290 -1.93 7.18 8.08
C ILE A 290 -0.53 6.85 8.63
N PRO A 291 0.44 6.43 7.80
CA PRO A 291 1.82 6.21 8.23
C PRO A 291 2.41 7.43 8.96
N VAL A 292 3.17 7.17 10.02
CA VAL A 292 3.77 8.22 10.85
C VAL A 292 5.27 8.00 10.95
N VAL A 293 6.03 9.03 10.61
CA VAL A 293 7.50 9.05 10.78
C VAL A 293 7.92 10.24 11.63
N ASP A 294 9.10 10.13 12.24
CA ASP A 294 9.75 11.27 12.87
C ASP A 294 10.78 11.92 11.93
N ARG A 295 11.37 13.01 12.43
CA ARG A 295 12.50 13.71 11.81
C ARG A 295 13.63 12.76 11.40
N THR A 296 13.98 11.78 12.25
CA THR A 296 15.05 10.82 11.96
C THR A 296 14.68 9.94 10.76
N GLY A 297 13.43 9.49 10.66
CA GLY A 297 12.89 8.76 9.51
C GLY A 297 13.08 9.52 8.19
N VAL A 298 12.66 10.80 8.13
CA VAL A 298 12.81 11.63 6.93
C VAL A 298 14.28 11.77 6.50
N ILE A 299 15.19 11.92 7.46
CA ILE A 299 16.63 12.02 7.18
C ILE A 299 17.16 10.72 6.56
N LEU A 300 16.74 9.57 7.09
CA LEU A 300 17.13 8.27 6.54
C LEU A 300 16.62 8.09 5.11
N ASP A 301 15.41 8.55 4.80
CA ASP A 301 14.85 8.49 3.44
C ASP A 301 15.63 9.36 2.44
N ILE A 302 16.05 10.57 2.84
CA ILE A 302 16.94 11.41 2.03
C ILE A 302 18.25 10.68 1.73
N PHE A 303 18.83 10.00 2.72
CA PHE A 303 20.05 9.23 2.51
C PHE A 303 19.82 8.02 1.61
N ALA A 304 18.68 7.34 1.73
CA ALA A 304 18.31 6.22 0.87
C ALA A 304 18.20 6.67 -0.59
N GLN A 305 17.58 7.82 -0.85
CA GLN A 305 17.47 8.40 -2.19
C GLN A 305 18.82 8.82 -2.77
N ARG A 306 19.77 9.27 -1.93
CA ARG A 306 21.10 9.75 -2.37
C ARG A 306 22.15 8.65 -2.47
N ALA A 307 21.96 7.49 -1.84
CA ALA A 307 22.93 6.39 -1.80
C ALA A 307 23.10 5.70 -3.16
N LYS A 308 24.16 6.06 -3.90
CA LYS A 308 24.47 5.47 -5.22
C LYS A 308 25.39 4.24 -5.16
N SER A 309 26.33 4.20 -4.21
CA SER A 309 27.29 3.10 -4.09
C SER A 309 26.71 1.91 -3.33
N GLN A 310 27.19 0.68 -3.61
CA GLN A 310 26.75 -0.51 -2.87
C GLN A 310 27.01 -0.39 -1.36
N ALA A 311 28.20 0.10 -0.99
CA ALA A 311 28.55 0.34 0.42
C ALA A 311 27.61 1.37 1.08
N GLY A 312 27.27 2.45 0.37
CA GLY A 312 26.35 3.47 0.88
C GLY A 312 24.94 2.93 1.07
N LYS A 313 24.43 2.12 0.12
CA LYS A 313 23.11 1.47 0.24
C LYS A 313 23.04 0.55 1.46
N LEU A 314 24.06 -0.29 1.67
CA LEU A 314 24.16 -1.17 2.82
C LEU A 314 24.17 -0.42 4.16
N GLN A 315 24.87 0.72 4.22
CA GLN A 315 24.92 1.54 5.44
C GLN A 315 23.57 2.19 5.76
N VAL A 316 22.86 2.68 4.74
CA VAL A 316 21.53 3.25 4.93
C VAL A 316 20.53 2.16 5.34
N GLU A 317 20.59 1.00 4.70
CA GLU A 317 19.73 -0.14 5.05
C GLU A 317 19.98 -0.59 6.51
N LEU A 318 21.24 -0.66 6.94
CA LEU A 318 21.58 -0.95 8.34
C LEU A 318 20.98 0.10 9.29
N ALA A 319 21.10 1.39 8.97
CA ALA A 319 20.55 2.47 9.79
C ALA A 319 19.01 2.43 9.86
N GLN A 320 18.35 2.07 8.76
CA GLN A 320 16.89 1.87 8.74
C GLN A 320 16.48 0.67 9.60
N LEU A 321 17.23 -0.45 9.54
CA LEU A 321 16.98 -1.62 10.40
C LEU A 321 17.18 -1.29 11.88
N GLU A 322 18.24 -0.55 12.23
CA GLU A 322 18.49 -0.09 13.60
C GLU A 322 17.40 0.86 14.11
N TYR A 323 16.87 1.72 13.23
CA TYR A 323 15.77 2.62 13.55
C TYR A 323 14.46 1.88 13.85
N MET A 324 14.18 0.79 13.12
CA MET A 324 12.95 -0.02 13.30
C MET A 324 12.98 -0.91 14.54
N LEU A 325 14.15 -1.17 15.13
CA LEU A 325 14.26 -2.02 16.31
C LEU A 325 13.69 -1.32 17.56
N PRO A 326 12.95 -2.04 18.42
CA PRO A 326 12.53 -1.51 19.71
C PRO A 326 13.77 -1.16 20.55
N ARG A 327 13.90 0.12 20.92
CA ARG A 327 14.93 0.59 21.86
C ARG A 327 14.57 0.23 23.30
#